data_AF-A0A4Q6BF23-F1
#
_entry.id   AF-A0A4Q6BF23-F1
#
_cell.length_a   1.000
_cell.length_b   1.000
_cell.length_c   1.000
_cell.angle_alpha   90.00
_cell.angle_beta   90.00
_cell.angle_gamma   90.00
#
_symmetry.space_group_name_H-M   'P 1'
#
loop_
_entity.id
_entity.type
_entity.pdbx_description
1 polymer ?
#
loop_
_entity_poly.entity_id
_entity_poly.type
_entity_poly.pdbx_seq_one_letter_code
_entity_poly.pdbx_strand_id
1 'polypeptide(L)'
;MSSIGTTVSQIPPVTQKVIKGRSLWDHALIRLKRDKMAIICFTIISIYAVIAVLAKLELIASPWDVVVGASYQEPSSENIRLWLGTDIFGRSVFFKVIHGTRIAMSVGLITAVIAVPFGVVVGAVAGYFGGWIDEVVVWFYTTLSSIPNIML
;
A
#
# COMPACT_ATOMS: atom_id res chain seq x y z
N MET A 1 -79.59 4.16 25.80
CA MET A 1 -78.40 5.02 25.86
C MET A 1 -77.21 4.15 26.22
N SER A 2 -76.48 3.70 25.20
CA SER A 2 -75.35 2.78 25.29
C SER A 2 -74.05 3.57 25.41
N SER A 3 -73.35 3.42 26.53
CA SER A 3 -72.00 3.95 26.76
C SER A 3 -71.00 3.00 26.10
N ILE A 4 -70.52 3.34 24.90
CA ILE A 4 -69.41 2.64 24.26
C ILE A 4 -68.13 3.33 24.73
N GLY A 5 -67.53 2.79 25.79
CA GLY A 5 -66.19 3.14 26.22
C GLY A 5 -65.18 2.66 25.18
N THR A 6 -64.79 3.54 24.27
CA THR A 6 -63.64 3.33 23.39
C THR A 6 -62.36 3.45 24.23
N THR A 7 -61.84 2.33 24.70
CA THR A 7 -60.50 2.22 25.26
C THR A 7 -59.50 2.45 24.13
N VAL A 8 -59.04 3.69 24.00
CA VAL A 8 -57.89 4.03 23.14
C VAL A 8 -56.69 3.30 23.73
N SER A 9 -56.32 2.17 23.13
CA SER A 9 -55.08 1.44 23.42
C SER A 9 -53.92 2.41 23.19
N GLN A 10 -53.37 2.93 24.29
CA GLN A 10 -52.18 3.77 24.27
C GLN A 10 -51.00 2.88 23.85
N ILE A 11 -50.67 2.93 22.57
CA ILE A 11 -49.44 2.34 22.04
C ILE A 11 -48.28 3.09 22.71
N PRO A 12 -47.37 2.41 23.44
CA PRO A 12 -46.25 3.09 24.08
C PRO A 12 -45.38 3.76 23.01
N PRO A 13 -44.77 4.93 23.31
CA PRO A 13 -43.92 5.62 22.35
C PRO A 13 -42.78 4.69 21.91
N VAL A 14 -42.71 4.39 20.62
CA VAL A 14 -41.61 3.62 20.04
C VAL A 14 -40.35 4.48 20.18
N THR A 15 -39.52 4.20 21.18
CA THR A 15 -38.19 4.80 21.32
C THR A 15 -37.36 4.36 20.12
N GLN A 16 -37.37 5.16 19.05
CA GLN A 16 -36.48 4.97 17.92
C GLN A 16 -35.04 5.10 18.45
N LYS A 17 -34.39 3.95 18.64
CA LYS A 17 -32.97 3.89 18.90
C LYS A 17 -32.29 4.46 17.66
N VAL A 18 -31.89 5.73 17.74
CA VAL A 18 -31.18 6.42 16.66
C VAL A 18 -29.99 5.54 16.27
N ILE A 19 -30.12 4.86 15.14
CA ILE A 19 -29.04 4.07 14.58
C ILE A 19 -28.02 5.11 14.16
N LYS A 20 -26.99 5.29 15.00
CA LYS A 20 -25.84 6.14 14.68
C LYS A 20 -25.27 5.58 13.38
N GLY A 21 -25.51 6.28 12.26
CA GLY A 21 -24.94 5.91 10.97
C GLY A 21 -23.43 5.87 11.14
N ARG A 22 -22.84 4.68 11.19
CA ARG A 22 -21.39 4.55 11.30
C ARG A 22 -20.79 5.07 10.00
N SER A 23 -19.73 5.86 10.12
CA SER A 23 -19.06 6.47 8.97
C SER A 23 -18.58 5.37 8.01
N LEU A 24 -18.66 5.60 6.69
CA LEU A 24 -18.09 4.68 5.69
C LEU A 24 -16.60 4.40 5.97
N TRP A 25 -15.91 5.36 6.58
CA TRP A 25 -14.54 5.24 7.04
C TRP A 25 -14.36 4.27 8.22
N ASP A 26 -15.32 4.22 9.15
CA ASP A 26 -15.28 3.27 10.27
C ASP A 26 -15.40 1.84 9.75
N HIS A 27 -16.28 1.61 8.78
CA HIS A 27 -16.45 0.30 8.16
C HIS A 27 -15.19 -0.14 7.39
N ALA A 28 -14.53 0.79 6.68
CA ALA A 28 -13.27 0.51 5.98
C ALA A 28 -12.12 0.18 6.95
N LEU A 29 -11.98 0.96 8.04
CA LEU A 29 -10.88 0.79 9.01
C LEU A 29 -11.03 -0.50 9.85
N ILE A 30 -12.27 -0.87 10.20
CA ILE A 30 -12.53 -2.13 10.92
C ILE A 30 -12.27 -3.33 10.01
N ARG A 31 -12.59 -3.23 8.71
CA ARG A 31 -12.31 -4.28 7.72
C ARG A 31 -10.81 -4.47 7.54
N LEU A 32 -10.06 -3.37 7.40
CA LEU A 32 -8.60 -3.39 7.23
C LEU A 32 -7.89 -3.99 8.44
N LYS A 33 -8.30 -3.63 9.66
CA LYS A 33 -7.71 -4.18 10.90
C LYS A 33 -8.07 -5.63 11.18
N ARG A 34 -9.09 -6.19 10.53
CA ARG A 34 -9.49 -7.59 10.72
C ARG A 34 -8.75 -8.55 9.79
N ASP A 35 -8.20 -8.04 8.70
CA ASP A 35 -7.46 -8.83 7.74
C ASP A 35 -5.97 -8.90 8.12
N LYS A 36 -5.53 -10.09 8.54
CA LYS A 36 -4.14 -10.33 8.95
C LYS A 36 -3.16 -10.10 7.80
N MET A 37 -3.55 -10.39 6.56
CA MET A 37 -2.69 -10.19 5.39
C MET A 37 -2.52 -8.70 5.10
N ALA A 38 -3.60 -7.93 5.21
CA ALA A 38 -3.54 -6.48 5.03
C ALA A 38 -2.66 -5.80 6.09
N ILE A 39 -2.74 -6.23 7.35
CA ILE A 39 -1.87 -5.71 8.43
C ILE A 39 -0.40 -6.06 8.19
N ILE A 40 -0.10 -7.28 7.75
CA ILE A 40 1.28 -7.70 7.46
C ILE A 40 1.87 -6.82 6.35
N CYS A 41 1.14 -6.66 5.24
CA CYS A 41 1.59 -5.81 4.13
C CYS A 41 1.78 -4.36 4.58
N PHE A 42 0.82 -3.81 5.32
CA PHE A 42 0.90 -2.45 5.85
C PHE A 42 2.10 -2.25 6.79
N THR A 43 2.39 -3.25 7.64
CA THR A 43 3.52 -3.21 8.56
C THR A 43 4.85 -3.20 7.80
N ILE A 44 5.00 -4.06 6.79
CA ILE A 44 6.20 -4.13 5.95
C ILE A 44 6.41 -2.79 5.21
N ILE A 45 5.37 -2.25 4.59
CA ILE A 45 5.43 -0.95 3.89
C ILE A 45 5.80 0.16 4.87
N SER A 46 5.20 0.17 6.07
CA SER A 46 5.50 1.15 7.11
C SER A 46 6.97 1.08 7.56
N ILE A 47 7.53 -0.12 7.75
CA ILE A 47 8.95 -0.30 8.08
C ILE A 47 9.84 0.29 6.97
N TYR A 48 9.57 -0.04 5.71
CA TYR A 48 10.35 0.52 4.59
C TYR A 48 10.19 2.03 4.45
N ALA A 49 9.00 2.58 4.72
CA ALA A 49 8.75 4.01 4.72
C ALA A 49 9.57 4.71 5.82
N VAL A 50 9.62 4.13 7.03
CA VAL A 50 10.46 4.63 8.13
C VAL A 50 11.94 4.61 7.74
N ILE A 51 12.44 3.51 7.16
CA ILE A 51 13.83 3.41 6.67
C ILE A 51 14.11 4.49 5.60
N ALA A 52 13.19 4.69 4.64
CA ALA A 52 13.35 5.68 3.59
C ALA A 52 13.33 7.13 4.12
N VAL A 53 12.51 7.42 5.13
CA VAL A 53 12.46 8.74 5.78
C VAL A 53 13.74 8.99 6.57
N LEU A 54 14.21 8.00 7.35
CA LEU A 54 15.46 8.09 8.09
C LEU A 54 16.68 8.24 7.16
N ALA A 55 16.67 7.57 6.00
CA ALA A 55 17.66 7.75 4.95
C ALA A 55 17.61 9.15 4.33
N LYS A 56 16.40 9.70 4.09
CA LYS A 56 16.21 11.06 3.54
C LYS A 56 16.67 12.15 4.51
N LEU A 57 16.47 11.93 5.81
CA LEU A 57 16.90 12.85 6.86
C LEU A 57 18.42 12.82 7.10
N GLU A 58 19.18 12.03 6.32
CA GLU A 58 20.63 11.80 6.46
C GLU A 58 21.07 11.33 7.86
N LEU A 59 20.12 10.94 8.71
CA LEU A 59 20.37 10.54 10.10
C LEU A 59 21.11 9.20 10.22
N ILE A 60 21.00 8.33 9.20
CA ILE A 60 21.56 6.97 9.20
C ILE A 60 22.63 6.77 8.12
N ALA A 61 22.58 7.52 7.02
CA ALA A 61 23.47 7.32 5.88
C ALA A 61 24.13 8.64 5.45
N SER A 62 25.40 8.80 5.83
CA SER A 62 26.37 9.71 5.23
C SER A 62 26.47 9.50 3.70
N PRO A 63 27.01 10.43 2.90
CA PRO A 63 27.08 10.28 1.44
C PRO A 63 27.72 8.96 1.02
N TRP A 64 27.01 8.17 0.21
CA TRP A 64 27.45 6.86 -0.28
C TRP A 64 28.58 6.94 -1.31
N ASP A 65 28.87 8.14 -1.81
CA ASP A 65 29.90 8.42 -2.82
C ASP A 65 31.33 8.40 -2.24
N VAL A 66 31.46 8.27 -0.92
CA VAL A 66 32.76 8.23 -0.23
C VAL A 66 33.42 6.86 -0.39
N VAL A 67 34.69 6.86 -0.79
CA VAL A 67 35.52 5.66 -0.82
C VAL A 67 35.89 5.28 0.61
N VAL A 68 35.55 4.06 1.01
CA VAL A 68 35.69 3.58 2.41
C VAL A 68 36.78 2.51 2.52
N GLY A 69 37.14 1.84 1.42
CA GLY A 69 38.11 0.75 1.45
C GLY A 69 38.61 0.34 0.07
N ALA A 70 39.23 -0.84 0.00
CA ALA A 70 39.68 -1.42 -1.26
C ALA A 70 38.49 -1.84 -2.13
N SER A 71 38.68 -1.95 -3.44
CA SER A 71 37.67 -2.53 -4.34
C SER A 71 37.41 -3.99 -3.99
N TYR A 72 36.13 -4.39 -3.94
CA TYR A 72 35.70 -5.75 -3.59
C TYR A 72 36.20 -6.27 -2.23
N GLN A 73 36.20 -5.40 -1.23
CA GLN A 73 36.51 -5.78 0.13
C GLN A 73 35.35 -6.60 0.72
N GLU A 74 35.71 -7.69 1.41
CA GLU A 74 34.77 -8.61 2.04
C GLU A 74 33.90 -7.91 3.12
N PRO A 75 32.70 -8.45 3.40
CA PRO A 75 31.85 -7.92 4.47
C PRO A 75 32.56 -7.99 5.82
N SER A 76 32.72 -6.85 6.49
CA SER A 76 33.32 -6.75 7.82
C SER A 76 32.32 -6.11 8.80
N SER A 77 32.26 -6.66 10.01
CA SER A 77 31.46 -6.13 11.11
C SER A 77 32.15 -5.01 11.89
N GLU A 78 33.41 -4.68 11.57
CA GLU A 78 34.16 -3.61 12.25
C GLU A 78 33.56 -2.22 11.97
N ASN A 79 33.00 -2.04 10.77
CA ASN A 79 32.44 -0.77 10.34
C ASN A 79 31.06 -1.00 9.73
N ILE A 80 30.07 -0.19 10.14
CA ILE A 80 28.71 -0.22 9.57
C ILE A 80 28.70 0.01 8.05
N ARG A 81 29.73 0.68 7.52
CA ARG A 81 29.92 0.89 6.08
C ARG A 81 30.41 -0.37 5.34
N LEU A 82 31.10 -1.29 6.00
CA LEU A 82 31.60 -2.53 5.41
C LEU A 82 30.67 -3.72 5.64
N TRP A 83 29.49 -3.51 6.21
CA TRP A 83 28.58 -4.60 6.59
C TRP A 83 28.12 -5.45 5.41
N LEU A 84 28.03 -4.86 4.21
CA LEU A 84 27.79 -5.55 2.94
C LEU A 84 28.99 -5.52 1.99
N GLY A 85 30.18 -5.15 2.49
CA GLY A 85 31.39 -4.99 1.70
C GLY A 85 31.40 -3.72 0.84
N THR A 86 32.36 -3.66 -0.09
CA THR A 86 32.57 -2.53 -1.00
C THR A 86 32.34 -2.88 -2.48
N ASP A 87 31.92 -1.89 -3.26
CA ASP A 87 31.73 -1.99 -4.71
C ASP A 87 33.08 -1.89 -5.47
N ILE A 88 33.05 -1.93 -6.80
CA ILE A 88 34.20 -1.81 -7.70
C ILE A 88 35.03 -0.54 -7.45
N PHE A 89 34.40 0.51 -6.92
CA PHE A 89 35.03 1.80 -6.60
C PHE A 89 35.45 1.93 -5.13
N GLY A 90 35.38 0.86 -4.33
CA GLY A 90 35.70 0.91 -2.89
C GLY A 90 34.64 1.63 -2.04
N ARG A 91 33.42 1.81 -2.57
CA ARG A 91 32.29 2.48 -1.90
C ARG A 91 31.43 1.48 -1.13
N SER A 92 30.78 1.91 -0.05
CA SER A 92 29.92 1.06 0.78
C SER A 92 28.65 0.60 0.04
N VAL A 93 28.47 -0.72 -0.12
CA VAL A 93 27.25 -1.30 -0.71
C VAL A 93 26.05 -1.10 0.23
N PHE A 94 26.25 -1.19 1.55
CA PHE A 94 25.20 -1.00 2.54
C PHE A 94 24.55 0.39 2.45
N PHE A 95 25.36 1.44 2.36
CA PHE A 95 24.86 2.81 2.24
C PHE A 95 24.21 3.05 0.88
N LYS A 96 24.72 2.43 -0.19
CA LYS A 96 24.10 2.46 -1.54
C LYS A 96 22.70 1.85 -1.53
N VAL A 97 22.50 0.72 -0.84
CA VAL A 97 21.17 0.09 -0.70
C VAL A 97 20.22 0.97 0.11
N ILE A 98 20.66 1.51 1.25
CA ILE A 98 19.83 2.42 2.06
C ILE A 98 19.37 3.64 1.24
N HIS A 99 20.28 4.24 0.48
CA HIS A 99 19.94 5.36 -0.39
C HIS A 99 19.01 4.94 -1.55
N GLY A 100 19.20 3.74 -2.09
CA GLY A 100 18.31 3.13 -3.08
C GLY A 100 16.88 2.93 -2.57
N THR A 101 16.70 2.55 -1.30
CA THR A 101 15.38 2.35 -0.68
C THR A 101 14.52 3.62 -0.75
N ARG A 102 15.12 4.81 -0.60
CA ARG A 102 14.41 6.09 -0.77
C ARG A 102 13.83 6.25 -2.18
N ILE A 103 14.63 5.93 -3.20
CA ILE A 103 14.23 6.03 -4.60
C ILE A 103 13.13 5.02 -4.89
N ALA A 104 13.33 3.76 -4.48
CA ALA A 104 12.35 2.69 -4.65
C ALA A 104 11.00 3.01 -4.00
N MET A 105 11.00 3.51 -2.76
CA MET A 105 9.76 3.93 -2.06
C MET A 105 9.07 5.10 -2.78
N SER A 106 9.83 6.07 -3.28
CA SER A 106 9.26 7.22 -3.99
C SER A 106 8.60 6.80 -5.30
N VAL A 107 9.30 5.99 -6.11
CA VAL A 107 8.79 5.48 -7.39
C VAL A 107 7.59 4.55 -7.15
N GLY A 108 7.68 3.64 -6.18
CA GLY A 108 6.58 2.74 -5.84
C GLY A 108 5.31 3.48 -5.40
N LEU A 109 5.46 4.50 -4.55
CA LEU A 109 4.33 5.30 -4.09
C LEU A 109 3.68 6.09 -5.23
N ILE A 110 4.48 6.79 -6.04
CA ILE A 110 3.97 7.57 -7.19
C ILE A 110 3.27 6.64 -8.18
N THR A 111 3.88 5.49 -8.48
CA THR A 111 3.30 4.49 -9.40
C THR A 111 1.98 3.96 -8.86
N ALA A 112 1.88 3.63 -7.57
CA ALA A 112 0.63 3.15 -6.98
C ALA A 112 -0.46 4.21 -7.01
N VAL A 113 -0.13 5.47 -6.67
CA VAL A 113 -1.08 6.59 -6.68
C VAL A 113 -1.64 6.86 -8.07
N ILE A 114 -0.88 6.60 -9.13
CA ILE A 114 -1.35 6.74 -10.50
C ILE A 114 -2.07 5.47 -10.96
N ALA A 115 -1.48 4.30 -10.78
CA ALA A 115 -2.02 3.03 -11.28
C ALA A 115 -3.38 2.67 -10.66
N VAL A 116 -3.56 2.90 -9.36
CA VAL A 116 -4.81 2.57 -8.67
C VAL A 116 -6.03 3.31 -9.23
N PRO A 117 -6.07 4.66 -9.31
CA PRO A 117 -7.24 5.35 -9.86
C PRO A 117 -7.44 5.02 -11.34
N PHE A 118 -6.38 4.88 -12.14
CA PHE A 118 -6.53 4.44 -13.52
C PHE A 118 -7.15 3.05 -13.63
N GLY A 119 -6.65 2.08 -12.87
CA GLY A 119 -7.21 0.73 -12.82
C GLY A 119 -8.65 0.69 -12.30
N VAL A 120 -8.97 1.50 -11.28
CA VAL A 120 -10.33 1.61 -10.74
C VAL A 120 -11.28 2.22 -11.76
N VAL A 121 -10.87 3.27 -12.49
CA VAL A 121 -11.72 3.89 -13.52
C VAL A 121 -11.97 2.91 -14.66
N VAL A 122 -10.92 2.29 -15.21
CA VAL A 122 -11.05 1.32 -16.30
C VAL A 122 -11.89 0.11 -15.87
N GLY A 123 -11.62 -0.43 -14.67
CA GLY A 123 -12.37 -1.57 -14.12
C GLY A 123 -13.83 -1.23 -13.80
N ALA A 124 -14.10 -0.04 -13.28
CA ALA A 124 -15.47 0.43 -13.02
C ALA A 124 -16.25 0.64 -14.32
N VAL A 125 -15.61 1.19 -15.36
CA VAL A 125 -16.22 1.35 -16.69
C VAL A 125 -16.55 -0.01 -17.31
N ALA A 126 -15.62 -0.96 -17.27
CA ALA A 126 -15.85 -2.33 -17.74
C ALA A 126 -17.02 -3.00 -16.99
N GLY A 127 -17.03 -2.89 -15.65
CA GLY A 127 -18.09 -3.48 -14.82
C GLY A 127 -19.45 -2.79 -14.90
N TYR A 128 -19.50 -1.48 -15.20
CA TYR A 128 -20.76 -0.72 -15.29
C TYR A 128 -21.47 -0.89 -16.64
N PHE A 129 -20.75 -0.74 -17.75
CA PHE A 129 -21.36 -0.84 -19.08
C PHE A 129 -21.54 -2.29 -19.53
N GLY A 130 -20.68 -3.21 -19.06
CA GLY A 130 -20.70 -4.60 -19.47
C GLY A 130 -20.60 -4.81 -21.00
N GLY A 131 -20.74 -6.06 -21.44
CA GLY A 131 -20.73 -6.39 -22.87
C GLY A 131 -19.37 -6.18 -23.54
N TRP A 132 -19.35 -5.51 -24.69
CA TRP A 132 -18.16 -5.39 -25.53
C TRP A 132 -16.98 -4.67 -24.86
N ILE A 133 -17.24 -3.71 -23.96
CA ILE A 133 -16.18 -2.96 -23.27
C ILE A 133 -15.42 -3.86 -22.29
N ASP A 134 -16.14 -4.73 -21.57
CA ASP A 134 -15.52 -5.72 -20.69
C ASP A 134 -14.69 -6.72 -21.49
N GLU A 135 -15.22 -7.19 -22.63
CA GLU A 135 -14.52 -8.13 -23.52
C GLU A 135 -13.21 -7.54 -24.07
N VAL A 136 -13.17 -6.26 -24.44
CA VAL A 136 -11.94 -5.58 -24.87
C VAL A 136 -10.92 -5.48 -23.73
N VAL A 137 -11.36 -5.16 -22.51
CA VAL A 137 -10.46 -5.05 -21.33
C VAL A 137 -9.86 -6.41 -20.97
N VAL A 138 -10.68 -7.45 -20.93
CA VAL A 138 -10.23 -8.83 -20.67
C VAL A 138 -9.31 -9.32 -21.79
N TRP A 139 -9.65 -9.05 -23.05
CA TRP A 139 -8.81 -9.39 -24.20
C TRP A 139 -7.43 -8.72 -24.13
N PHE A 140 -7.38 -7.44 -23.78
CA PHE A 140 -6.12 -6.72 -23.62
C PHE A 140 -5.27 -7.32 -22.49
N TYR A 141 -5.87 -7.59 -21.33
CA TYR A 141 -5.19 -8.22 -20.19
C TYR A 141 -4.64 -9.61 -20.55
N THR A 142 -5.46 -10.46 -21.17
CA THR A 142 -5.08 -11.83 -21.55
C THR A 142 -4.00 -11.84 -22.63
N THR A 143 -4.05 -10.93 -23.59
CA THR A 143 -3.01 -10.77 -24.62
C THR A 143 -1.67 -10.40 -23.99
N LEU A 144 -1.65 -9.42 -23.09
CA LEU A 144 -0.42 -9.04 -22.38
C LEU A 144 0.09 -10.18 -21.49
N SER A 145 -0.81 -10.86 -20.78
CA SER A 145 -0.47 -11.99 -19.90
C SER A 145 0.05 -13.22 -20.68
N SER A 146 -0.29 -13.34 -21.97
CA SER A 146 0.18 -14.43 -22.82
C SER A 146 1.66 -14.29 -23.23
N ILE A 147 2.23 -13.08 -23.12
CA ILE A 147 3.65 -12.84 -23.44
C ILE A 147 4.50 -13.52 -22.35
N PRO A 148 5.33 -14.52 -22.69
CA PRO A 148 6.18 -15.18 -21.72
C PRO A 148 7.20 -14.20 -21.15
N ASN A 149 7.32 -14.15 -19.82
CA ASN A 149 8.31 -13.31 -19.10
C ASN A 149 9.78 -13.61 -19.47
N ILE A 150 10.06 -14.63 -20.31
CA ILE A 150 11.40 -14.95 -20.79
C ILE A 150 11.83 -14.11 -22.01
N MET A 151 10.91 -13.39 -22.65
CA MET A 151 11.18 -12.55 -23.84
C MET A 151 11.34 -11.05 -23.53
N LEU A 152 11.27 -10.65 -22.25
CA LEU A 152 11.50 -9.27 -21.78
C LEU A 152 12.89 -9.11 -21.16
#